data_AF-A0A0T5P8T0-F1
#
_entry.id   AF-A0A0T5P8T0-F1
#
_cell.length_a   1.000
_cell.length_b   1.000
_cell.length_c   1.000
_cell.angle_alpha   90.00
_cell.angle_beta   90.00
_cell.angle_gamma   90.00
#
_symmetry.space_group_name_H-M   'P 1'
#
loop_
_entity.id
_entity.type
_entity.pdbx_description
1 polymer ?
#
loop_
_entity_poly.entity_id
_entity_poly.type
_entity_poly.pdbx_seq_one_letter_code
_entity_poly.pdbx_strand_id
1 'polypeptide(L)' 'MTIDAAIREAVAEAVAPLAREIRDLRAKLDPPKEWLTVKEAENHFDVSASTLYRWIDEGSVETKGKGKARRIRV' A
#
# COMPACT_ATOMS: atom_id res chain seq x y z
N MET A 1 -14.38 -33.19 -19.22
CA MET A 1 -14.19 -32.39 -17.99
C MET A 1 -13.74 -33.35 -16.90
N THR A 2 -12.61 -33.10 -16.23
CA THR A 2 -12.13 -33.99 -15.15
C THR A 2 -12.75 -33.58 -13.82
N ILE A 3 -12.91 -34.53 -12.89
CA ILE A 3 -13.44 -34.25 -11.55
C ILE A 3 -12.61 -33.15 -10.86
N ASP A 4 -11.29 -33.18 -11.03
CA ASP A 4 -10.38 -32.15 -10.52
C ASP A 4 -10.67 -30.74 -11.05
N ALA A 5 -11.07 -30.62 -12.32
CA ALA A 5 -11.42 -29.33 -12.92
C ALA A 5 -12.74 -28.81 -12.31
N ALA A 6 -13.74 -29.68 -12.17
CA ALA A 6 -15.02 -29.33 -11.54
C ALA A 6 -14.85 -28.93 -10.07
N ILE A 7 -13.98 -29.62 -9.33
CA ILE A 7 -13.67 -29.28 -7.94
C ILE A 7 -12.99 -27.91 -7.85
N ARG A 8 -12.00 -27.64 -8.71
CA ARG A 8 -11.31 -26.32 -8.71
C ARG A 8 -12.26 -25.18 -9.02
N GLU A 9 -13.15 -25.37 -9.98
CA GLU A 9 -14.13 -24.37 -10.38
C GLU A 9 -15.13 -24.08 -9.24
N ALA A 10 -15.71 -25.13 -8.65
CA ALA A 10 -16.62 -24.99 -7.52
C ALA A 10 -15.95 -24.31 -6.30
N VAL A 11 -14.68 -24.63 -6.03
CA VAL A 11 -13.90 -23.98 -4.96
C VAL A 11 -13.64 -22.51 -5.29
N ALA A 12 -13.28 -22.19 -6.53
CA ALA A 12 -13.05 -20.81 -6.94
C ALA A 12 -14.32 -19.97 -6.82
N GLU A 13 -15.48 -20.50 -7.24
CA GLU A 13 -16.78 -19.82 -7.09
C GLU A 13 -17.14 -19.60 -5.63
N ALA A 14 -16.94 -20.61 -4.77
CA ALA A 14 -17.24 -20.50 -3.34
C ALA A 14 -16.33 -19.50 -2.61
N VAL A 15 -15.05 -19.42 -2.99
CA VAL A 15 -14.05 -18.57 -2.30
C VAL A 15 -14.00 -17.15 -2.86
N ALA A 16 -14.40 -16.92 -4.11
CA ALA A 16 -14.42 -15.60 -4.73
C ALA A 16 -15.10 -14.49 -3.91
N PRO A 17 -16.31 -14.66 -3.34
CA PRO A 17 -16.95 -13.63 -2.53
C PRO A 17 -16.18 -13.34 -1.23
N LEU A 18 -15.65 -14.37 -0.57
CA LEU A 18 -14.86 -14.23 0.66
C LEU A 18 -13.54 -13.50 0.38
N ALA A 19 -12.86 -13.83 -0.72
CA ALA A 19 -11.64 -13.16 -1.13
C ALA A 19 -11.87 -11.67 -1.43
N ARG A 20 -13.02 -11.33 -2.02
CA ARG A 20 -13.43 -9.94 -2.25
C ARG A 20 -13.67 -9.21 -0.93
N GLU A 21 -14.44 -9.81 -0.02
CA GLU A 21 -14.72 -9.19 1.28
C GLU A 21 -13.45 -8.96 2.10
N ILE A 22 -12.51 -9.92 2.11
CA ILE A 22 -11.20 -9.75 2.74
C ILE A 22 -10.44 -8.56 2.14
N ARG A 23 -10.46 -8.39 0.81
CA ARG A 23 -9.82 -7.26 0.15
C ARG A 23 -10.45 -5.93 0.56
N ASP A 24 -11.78 -5.88 0.58
CA ASP A 24 -12.52 -4.67 0.95
C ASP A 24 -12.31 -4.30 2.43
N LEU A 25 -12.27 -5.30 3.32
CA LEU A 25 -11.96 -5.10 4.73
C LEU A 25 -10.51 -4.63 4.95
N ARG A 26 -9.54 -5.20 4.21
CA ARG A 26 -8.15 -4.73 4.24
C ARG A 26 -8.03 -3.27 3.81
N ALA A 27 -8.73 -2.86 2.74
CA ALA A 27 -8.75 -1.48 2.28
C ALA A 27 -9.36 -0.50 3.30
N LYS A 28 -10.29 -0.96 4.14
CA LYS A 28 -10.86 -0.15 5.24
C LYS A 28 -9.92 -0.04 6.44
N LEU A 29 -9.18 -1.10 6.75
CA LEU A 29 -8.28 -1.15 7.91
C LEU A 29 -7.00 -0.35 7.68
N ASP A 30 -6.47 -0.38 6.45
CA ASP A 30 -5.29 0.39 6.06
C ASP A 30 -5.62 1.16 4.77
N PRO A 31 -6.36 2.28 4.88
CA PRO A 31 -6.59 3.12 3.72
C PRO A 31 -5.22 3.58 3.20
N PRO A 32 -4.98 3.61 1.88
CA PRO A 32 -3.71 4.09 1.33
C PRO A 32 -3.44 5.48 1.88
N LYS A 33 -2.48 5.58 2.79
CA LYS A 33 -2.10 6.84 3.41
C LYS A 33 -1.42 7.68 2.34
N GLU A 34 -2.16 8.61 1.74
CA GLU A 34 -1.61 9.54 0.74
C GLU A 34 -0.40 10.32 1.26
N TRP A 35 -0.23 10.44 2.59
CA TRP A 35 0.81 11.22 3.22
C TRP A 35 1.52 10.41 4.29
N LEU A 36 2.74 9.97 4.01
CA LEU A 36 3.58 9.21 4.92
C LEU A 36 4.51 10.13 5.70
N THR A 37 4.82 9.76 6.94
CA THR A 37 5.99 10.30 7.64
C THR A 37 7.27 9.96 6.87
N VAL A 38 8.37 10.67 7.12
CA VAL A 38 9.68 10.31 6.53
C VAL A 38 10.01 8.84 6.83
N LYS A 39 9.78 8.38 8.06
CA LYS A 39 10.04 6.99 8.47
C LYS A 39 9.14 5.96 7.78
N GLU A 40 7.88 6.30 7.56
CA GLU A 40 6.98 5.42 6.79
C GLU A 40 7.37 5.40 5.31
N ALA A 41 7.81 6.53 4.77
CA ALA A 41 8.29 6.63 3.38
C ALA A 41 9.61 5.88 3.17
N GLU A 42 10.49 5.79 4.18
CA GLU A 42 11.70 4.95 4.10
C GLU A 42 11.33 3.50 3.80
N ASN A 43 10.34 2.97 4.52
CA ASN A 43 9.87 1.61 4.33
C ASN A 43 9.08 1.43 3.02
N HIS A 44 8.35 2.47 2.58
CA HIS A 44 7.52 2.39 1.37
C HIS A 44 8.37 2.40 0.09
N PHE A 45 9.38 3.27 0.03
CA PHE A 45 10.25 3.42 -1.13
C PHE A 45 11.54 2.58 -1.05
N ASP A 46 11.78 1.90 0.08
CA ASP A 46 13.00 1.14 0.37
C ASP A 46 14.28 1.98 0.19
N VAL A 47 14.26 3.20 0.75
CA VAL A 47 15.38 4.14 0.70
C VAL A 47 15.66 4.75 2.07
N SER A 48 16.88 5.25 2.26
CA SER A 48 17.26 5.93 3.50
C SER A 48 16.57 7.29 3.64
N ALA A 49 16.38 7.75 4.88
CA ALA A 49 15.89 9.09 5.18
C ALA A 49 16.71 10.18 4.48
N SER A 50 18.04 10.00 4.37
CA SER A 50 18.92 10.93 3.65
C SER A 50 18.53 11.08 2.18
N THR A 51 18.14 9.98 1.53
CA THR A 51 17.65 10.00 0.14
C THR A 51 16.33 10.73 0.04
N LEU A 52 15.41 10.50 0.98
CA LEU A 52 14.14 11.22 1.04
C LEU A 52 14.35 12.72 1.27
N TYR A 53 15.20 13.12 2.22
CA TYR A 53 15.51 14.54 2.44
C TYR A 53 16.09 15.19 1.20
N ARG A 54 16.97 14.49 0.48
CA ARG A 54 17.49 14.95 -0.79
C ARG A 54 16.38 15.15 -1.84
N TRP A 55 15.45 14.20 -1.98
CA TRP A 55 14.31 14.35 -2.90
C TRP A 55 13.40 15.51 -2.53
N ILE A 56 13.25 15.78 -1.23
CA ILE A 56 12.48 16.93 -0.74
C ILE A 56 13.16 18.24 -1.13
N ASP A 57 14.47 18.32 -0.94
CA ASP A 57 15.26 19.52 -1.26
C ASP A 57 15.37 19.74 -2.78
N GLU A 58 15.42 18.66 -3.57
CA GLU A 58 15.37 18.67 -5.04
C GLU A 58 13.96 19.00 -5.58
N GLY A 59 12.91 18.94 -4.74
CA GLY A 59 11.52 19.13 -5.15
C GLY A 59 10.93 17.96 -5.95
N SER A 60 11.59 16.80 -5.93
CA SER A 60 11.19 15.58 -6.65
C SER A 60 9.96 14.90 -6.04
N VAL A 61 9.58 15.26 -4.80
CA VAL A 61 8.41 14.71 -4.10
C VAL A 61 7.57 15.82 -3.48
N GLU A 62 6.24 15.66 -3.51
CA GLU A 62 5.33 16.57 -2.81
C GLU A 62 5.49 16.39 -1.30
N THR A 63 5.65 17.51 -0.59
CA THR A 63 5.69 17.52 0.87
C THR A 63 4.70 18.49 1.47
N LYS A 64 4.22 18.15 2.67
CA LYS A 64 3.48 19.07 3.53
C LYS A 64 4.03 19.08 4.94
N GLY A 65 3.86 20.21 5.63
CA GLY A 65 4.37 20.42 6.99
C GLY A 65 5.87 20.75 7.05
N LYS A 66 6.36 21.03 8.26
CA LYS A 66 7.77 21.40 8.53
C LYS A 66 8.35 20.58 9.68
N GLY A 67 9.67 20.40 9.69
CA GLY A 67 10.39 19.70 10.74
C GLY A 67 9.90 18.27 10.97
N LYS A 68 9.64 17.90 12.24
CA LYS A 68 9.15 16.57 12.64
C LYS A 68 7.74 16.23 12.13
N ALA A 69 6.95 17.24 11.77
CA ALA A 69 5.61 17.06 11.21
C ALA A 69 5.61 16.91 9.68
N ARG A 70 6.78 16.89 9.04
CA ARG A 70 6.88 16.74 7.59
C ARG A 70 6.29 15.40 7.15
N ARG A 71 5.52 15.45 6.06
CA ARG A 71 4.91 14.29 5.40
C ARG A 71 5.25 14.34 3.92
N ILE A 72 5.46 13.17 3.34
CA ILE A 72 5.79 12.94 1.94
C ILE A 72 4.59 12.28 1.29
N ARG A 73 4.21 12.75 0.10
CA ARG A 73 3.17 12.10 -0.68
C ARG A 73 3.70 10.82 -1.32
N VAL A 74 2.90 9.75 -1.26
CA VAL A 74 3.13 8.47 -1.95
C VAL A 74 2.20 8.33 -3.14
#